data_AF-A8XTL9-F1
#
_entry.id   AF-A8XTL9-F1
#
_cell.length_a   1.000
_cell.length_b   1.000
_cell.length_c   1.000
_cell.angle_alpha   90.00
_cell.angle_beta   90.00
_cell.angle_gamma   90.00
#
_symmetry.space_group_name_H-M   'P 1'
#
loop_
_entity.id
_entity.type
_entity.pdbx_description
1 polymer ?
#
loop_
_entity_poly.entity_id
_entity_poly.type
_entity_poly.pdbx_seq_one_letter_code
_entity_poly.pdbx_strand_id
1 'polypeptide(L)'
;MKLTKQELIQVTEQAEFSFFFDLIARYANIIVSIFGLITNSIHLSILTQKSLKSNSVFLIMAMIAFFDLILLFSLLAADILYILEYNDDDYCSGLHYYEFGIASIFTNLFTIFSRFMVMWMTVAMALLRIISLKFAMSSWSEKLSKPSTAYLILLIFAFLGFSYCFAHYLLVYNIRKTPDFFMCDFPRHILTKPQYTLAGERKNHEALEFFNFLDEIDRFLQAFMYIFCTVCLAIFLRKRAKNRILQNREEHERGERTEGLIFVTIFSFVIARVPMIIYTLWIRFSDFWSPRFFITLAMTTMVIFQTINASIQLFICFFMSTPYRDVAKKMYFCERSNTRIVPSNQYAVSEAENYS
;
A
#
# COMPACT_ATOMS: atom_id res chain seq x y z
N MET A 1 -11.60 34.06 21.49
CA MET A 1 -12.91 34.39 20.89
C MET A 1 -13.93 33.42 21.47
N LYS A 2 -14.96 33.89 22.19
CA LYS A 2 -16.00 32.99 22.74
C LYS A 2 -16.98 32.66 21.62
N LEU A 3 -17.10 31.38 21.28
CA LEU A 3 -18.10 30.88 20.34
C LEU A 3 -19.51 31.21 20.88
N THR A 4 -20.37 31.69 20.00
CA THR A 4 -21.79 31.89 20.28
C THR A 4 -22.50 30.55 20.49
N LYS A 5 -23.66 30.56 21.17
CA LYS A 5 -24.42 29.34 21.48
C LYS A 5 -24.83 28.56 20.22
N GLN A 6 -25.09 29.25 19.11
CA GLN A 6 -25.39 28.64 17.81
C GLN A 6 -24.15 27.99 17.18
N GLU A 7 -22.99 28.65 17.22
CA GLU A 7 -21.72 28.06 16.76
C GLU A 7 -21.35 26.82 17.59
N LEU A 8 -21.64 26.81 18.89
CA LEU A 8 -21.39 25.64 19.74
C LEU A 8 -22.25 24.44 19.33
N ILE A 9 -23.55 24.66 19.05
CA ILE A 9 -24.49 23.62 18.60
C ILE A 9 -24.06 23.05 17.24
N GLN A 10 -23.68 23.92 16.31
CA GLN A 10 -23.24 23.54 14.98
C GLN A 10 -21.93 22.73 15.02
N VAL A 11 -20.99 23.08 15.91
CA VAL A 11 -19.75 22.33 16.10
C VAL A 11 -20.00 20.94 16.69
N THR A 12 -20.93 20.80 17.64
CA THR A 12 -21.32 19.49 18.20
C THR A 12 -22.01 18.59 17.15
N GLU A 13 -22.92 19.13 16.34
CA GLU A 13 -23.62 18.38 15.30
C GLU A 13 -22.66 17.89 14.19
N GLN A 14 -21.69 18.74 13.79
CA GLN A 14 -20.62 18.36 12.86
C GLN A 14 -19.70 17.28 13.43
N ALA A 15 -19.41 17.32 14.73
CA ALA A 15 -18.59 16.30 15.39
C ALA A 15 -19.32 14.95 15.41
N GLU A 16 -20.59 14.91 15.83
CA GLU A 16 -21.41 13.70 15.84
C GLU A 16 -21.51 13.06 14.45
N PHE A 17 -21.80 13.86 13.43
CA PHE A 17 -21.82 13.37 12.05
C PHE A 17 -20.45 12.84 11.59
N SER A 18 -19.34 13.49 12.01
CA SER A 18 -17.98 13.00 11.74
C SER A 18 -17.75 11.59 12.26
N PHE A 19 -18.11 11.35 13.52
CA PHE A 19 -17.89 10.08 14.18
C PHE A 19 -18.79 8.99 13.61
N PHE A 20 -20.04 9.33 13.32
CA PHE A 20 -20.96 8.42 12.64
C PHE A 20 -20.47 8.03 11.25
N PHE A 21 -19.98 9.00 10.47
CA PHE A 21 -19.38 8.71 9.16
C PHE A 21 -18.12 7.84 9.32
N ASP A 22 -17.21 8.17 10.24
CA ASP A 22 -16.00 7.39 10.49
C ASP A 22 -16.35 5.94 10.84
N LEU A 23 -17.35 5.74 11.69
CA LEU A 23 -17.83 4.42 12.08
C LEU A 23 -18.33 3.60 10.88
N ILE A 24 -19.22 4.18 10.05
CA ILE A 24 -19.73 3.50 8.84
C ILE A 24 -18.58 3.17 7.89
N ALA A 25 -17.67 4.11 7.69
CA ALA A 25 -16.55 3.97 6.80
C ALA A 25 -15.58 2.87 7.27
N ARG A 26 -15.36 2.73 8.58
CA ARG A 26 -14.58 1.61 9.16
C ARG A 26 -15.26 0.27 8.99
N TYR A 27 -16.58 0.17 9.16
CA TYR A 27 -17.31 -1.06 8.84
C TYR A 27 -17.13 -1.46 7.36
N ALA A 28 -17.21 -0.50 6.44
CA ALA A 28 -16.93 -0.77 5.04
C ALA A 28 -15.46 -1.19 4.81
N ASN A 29 -14.51 -0.53 5.48
CA ASN A 29 -13.08 -0.83 5.36
C ASN A 29 -12.73 -2.22 5.89
N ILE A 30 -13.43 -2.74 6.91
CA ILE A 30 -13.30 -4.12 7.39
C ILE A 30 -13.62 -5.11 6.27
N ILE A 31 -14.73 -4.92 5.56
CA ILE A 31 -15.15 -5.79 4.45
C ILE A 31 -14.09 -5.79 3.34
N VAL A 32 -13.61 -4.60 2.96
CA VAL A 32 -12.57 -4.45 1.94
C VAL A 32 -11.26 -5.07 2.41
N SER A 33 -10.90 -4.91 3.69
CA SER A 33 -9.67 -5.47 4.26
C SER A 33 -9.68 -7.00 4.24
N ILE A 34 -10.81 -7.63 4.60
CA ILE A 34 -10.98 -9.10 4.53
C ILE A 34 -10.84 -9.58 3.09
N PHE A 35 -11.50 -8.90 2.14
CA PHE A 35 -11.37 -9.21 0.72
C PHE A 35 -9.92 -9.07 0.25
N GLY A 36 -9.24 -7.99 0.65
CA GLY A 36 -7.83 -7.74 0.35
C GLY A 36 -6.88 -8.79 0.92
N LEU A 37 -7.13 -9.28 2.13
CA LEU A 37 -6.33 -10.35 2.74
C LEU A 37 -6.42 -11.64 1.93
N ILE A 38 -7.61 -11.99 1.46
CA ILE A 38 -7.83 -13.16 0.61
C ILE A 38 -7.11 -12.98 -0.74
N THR A 39 -7.31 -11.85 -1.41
CA THR A 39 -6.71 -11.61 -2.74
C THR A 39 -5.19 -11.53 -2.67
N ASN A 40 -4.62 -10.88 -1.64
CA ASN A 40 -3.16 -10.81 -1.48
C ASN A 40 -2.53 -12.15 -1.08
N SER A 41 -3.26 -13.00 -0.35
CA SER A 41 -2.79 -14.36 -0.04
C SER A 41 -2.68 -15.22 -1.31
N ILE A 42 -3.68 -15.15 -2.19
CA ILE A 42 -3.66 -15.81 -3.50
C ILE A 42 -2.56 -15.18 -4.39
N HIS A 43 -2.41 -13.86 -4.36
CA HIS A 43 -1.38 -13.18 -5.12
C HIS A 43 0.02 -13.65 -4.74
N LEU A 44 0.30 -13.73 -3.44
CA LEU A 44 1.56 -14.17 -2.88
C LEU A 44 1.83 -15.65 -3.17
N SER A 45 0.83 -16.53 -3.10
CA SER A 45 1.01 -17.96 -3.43
C SER A 45 1.48 -18.18 -4.87
N ILE A 46 0.98 -17.36 -5.83
CA ILE A 46 1.39 -17.40 -7.23
C ILE A 46 2.81 -16.86 -7.38
N LEU A 47 3.11 -15.69 -6.80
CA LEU A 47 4.42 -15.06 -6.91
C LEU A 47 5.54 -15.86 -6.25
N THR A 48 5.21 -16.71 -5.28
CA THR A 48 6.18 -17.53 -4.58
C THR A 48 6.63 -18.79 -5.34
N GLN A 49 6.10 -19.02 -6.55
CA GLN A 49 6.52 -20.12 -7.41
C GLN A 49 7.96 -19.97 -7.91
N LYS A 50 8.65 -21.12 -8.03
CA LYS A 50 10.07 -21.17 -8.42
C LYS A 50 10.35 -20.49 -9.77
N SER A 51 9.42 -20.58 -10.72
CA SER A 51 9.52 -19.97 -12.05
C SER A 51 9.53 -18.44 -12.04
N LEU A 52 8.93 -17.80 -11.02
CA LEU A 52 8.83 -16.35 -10.92
C LEU A 52 9.90 -15.76 -9.99
N LYS A 53 10.25 -16.46 -8.90
CA LYS A 53 11.26 -16.01 -7.91
C LYS A 53 12.68 -15.83 -8.47
N SER A 54 12.97 -16.35 -9.65
CA SER A 54 14.27 -16.17 -10.32
C SER A 54 14.49 -14.75 -10.85
N ASN A 55 13.43 -13.95 -10.97
CA ASN A 55 13.47 -12.59 -11.49
C ASN A 55 13.22 -11.57 -10.36
N SER A 56 14.13 -10.61 -10.21
CA SER A 56 14.09 -9.59 -9.15
C SER A 56 12.78 -8.79 -9.11
N VAL A 57 12.15 -8.51 -10.27
CA VAL A 57 10.90 -7.76 -10.35
C VAL A 57 9.74 -8.55 -9.74
N PHE A 58 9.64 -9.85 -10.03
CA PHE A 58 8.60 -10.71 -9.45
C PHE A 58 8.83 -10.95 -7.96
N LEU A 59 10.10 -11.02 -7.54
CA LEU A 59 10.46 -11.13 -6.13
C LEU A 59 10.06 -9.88 -5.35
N ILE A 60 10.29 -8.67 -5.89
CA ILE A 60 9.84 -7.42 -5.27
C ILE A 60 8.31 -7.32 -5.25
N MET A 61 7.61 -7.75 -6.31
CA MET A 61 6.15 -7.85 -6.26
C MET A 61 5.67 -8.78 -5.14
N ALA A 62 6.39 -9.88 -4.87
CA ALA A 62 6.06 -10.78 -3.76
C ALA A 62 6.27 -10.10 -2.40
N MET A 63 7.33 -9.30 -2.27
CA MET A 63 7.58 -8.50 -1.07
C MET A 63 6.47 -7.46 -0.85
N ILE A 64 6.03 -6.77 -1.91
CA ILE A 64 4.89 -5.83 -1.86
C ILE A 64 3.64 -6.55 -1.35
N ALA A 65 3.27 -7.69 -1.96
CA ALA A 65 2.11 -8.48 -1.56
C ALA A 65 2.18 -8.93 -0.09
N PHE A 66 3.37 -9.29 0.40
CA PHE A 66 3.58 -9.64 1.80
C PHE A 66 3.35 -8.46 2.75
N PHE A 67 3.88 -7.28 2.44
CA PHE A 67 3.65 -6.10 3.27
C PHE A 67 2.22 -5.56 3.15
N ASP A 68 1.56 -5.73 2.00
CA ASP A 68 0.12 -5.44 1.86
C ASP A 68 -0.71 -6.33 2.79
N LEU A 69 -0.35 -7.61 2.98
CA LEU A 69 -1.02 -8.46 3.98
C LEU A 69 -0.87 -7.92 5.40
N ILE A 70 0.34 -7.51 5.80
CA ILE A 70 0.58 -6.93 7.13
C ILE A 70 -0.20 -5.62 7.29
N LEU A 71 -0.20 -4.77 6.26
CA LEU A 71 -0.96 -3.51 6.24
C LEU A 71 -2.46 -3.79 6.43
N LEU A 72 -3.04 -4.66 5.61
CA LEU A 72 -4.47 -4.97 5.64
C LEU A 72 -4.88 -5.61 6.97
N PHE A 73 -4.05 -6.47 7.54
CA PHE A 73 -4.29 -7.02 8.87
C PHE A 73 -4.26 -5.94 9.96
N SER A 74 -3.31 -5.01 9.87
CA SER A 74 -3.16 -3.91 10.83
C SER A 74 -4.34 -2.94 10.76
N LEU A 75 -4.80 -2.62 9.54
CA LEU A 75 -6.00 -1.78 9.31
C LEU A 75 -7.26 -2.48 9.83
N LEU A 76 -7.43 -3.78 9.53
CA LEU A 76 -8.54 -4.58 10.03
C LEU A 76 -8.58 -4.58 11.57
N ALA A 77 -7.44 -4.82 12.21
CA ALA A 77 -7.34 -4.83 13.66
C ALA A 77 -7.62 -3.44 14.26
N ALA A 78 -7.07 -2.37 13.68
CA ALA A 78 -7.32 -1.01 14.14
C ALA A 78 -8.80 -0.61 14.03
N ASP A 79 -9.48 -0.98 12.93
CA ASP A 79 -10.91 -0.70 12.74
C ASP A 79 -11.78 -1.50 13.71
N ILE A 80 -11.46 -2.78 13.95
CA ILE A 80 -12.17 -3.60 14.94
C ILE A 80 -12.00 -3.02 16.35
N LEU A 81 -10.77 -2.67 16.74
CA LEU A 81 -10.50 -2.07 18.05
C LEU A 81 -11.27 -0.76 18.24
N TYR A 82 -11.25 0.12 17.22
CA TYR A 82 -12.00 1.36 17.26
C TYR A 82 -13.50 1.13 17.44
N ILE A 83 -14.09 0.18 16.71
CA ILE A 83 -15.52 -0.12 16.80
C ILE A 83 -15.88 -0.72 18.17
N LEU A 84 -15.02 -1.56 18.74
CA LEU A 84 -15.23 -2.11 20.08
C LEU A 84 -15.16 -1.01 21.14
N GLU A 85 -14.19 -0.10 21.04
CA GLU A 85 -14.08 1.05 21.95
C GLU A 85 -15.26 2.00 21.81
N TYR A 86 -15.67 2.32 20.58
CA TYR A 86 -16.75 3.25 20.31
C TYR A 86 -18.10 2.77 20.87
N ASN A 87 -18.33 1.46 20.90
CA ASN A 87 -19.56 0.86 21.40
C ASN A 87 -19.54 0.58 22.92
N ASP A 88 -18.46 0.89 23.65
CA ASP A 88 -18.45 0.78 25.11
C ASP A 88 -19.13 1.99 25.76
N ASP A 89 -19.84 1.76 26.87
CA ASP A 89 -20.55 2.80 27.61
C ASP A 89 -19.60 3.87 28.19
N ASP A 90 -18.34 3.52 28.49
CA ASP A 90 -17.30 4.47 28.93
C ASP A 90 -16.45 5.01 27.78
N TYR A 91 -16.90 4.91 26.52
CA TYR A 91 -16.14 5.42 25.37
C TYR A 91 -15.77 6.89 25.58
N CYS A 92 -14.48 7.21 25.43
CA CYS A 92 -14.02 8.59 25.41
C CYS A 92 -13.02 8.82 24.29
N SER A 93 -13.31 9.80 23.43
CA SER A 93 -12.48 10.11 22.26
C SER A 93 -11.03 10.41 22.64
N GLY A 94 -10.10 9.61 22.12
CA GLY A 94 -8.65 9.77 22.32
C GLY A 94 -8.11 9.08 23.58
N LEU A 95 -8.94 8.36 24.31
CA LEU A 95 -8.56 7.51 25.42
C LEU A 95 -8.82 6.05 25.10
N HIS A 96 -8.01 5.18 25.70
CA HIS A 96 -8.04 3.75 25.44
C HIS A 96 -8.01 2.95 26.74
N TYR A 97 -8.58 1.76 26.72
CA TYR A 97 -8.23 0.75 27.74
C TYR A 97 -6.78 0.33 27.59
N TYR A 98 -6.13 -0.14 28.66
CA TYR A 98 -4.69 -0.47 28.62
C TYR A 98 -4.35 -1.44 27.48
N GLU A 99 -5.07 -2.55 27.38
CA GLU A 99 -4.85 -3.57 26.34
C GLU A 99 -5.11 -3.04 24.92
N PHE A 100 -6.18 -2.26 24.76
CA PHE A 100 -6.53 -1.66 23.47
C PHE A 100 -5.55 -0.56 23.08
N GLY A 101 -5.01 0.19 24.04
CA GLY A 101 -3.96 1.16 23.84
C GLY A 101 -2.66 0.53 23.34
N ILE A 102 -2.25 -0.58 23.92
CA ILE A 102 -1.09 -1.35 23.44
C ILE A 102 -1.36 -1.89 22.02
N ALA A 103 -2.53 -2.48 21.78
CA ALA A 103 -2.89 -3.00 20.47
C ALA A 103 -2.95 -1.88 19.40
N SER A 104 -3.45 -0.70 19.76
CA SER A 104 -3.49 0.50 18.93
C SER A 104 -2.07 0.97 18.55
N ILE A 105 -1.13 0.98 19.52
CA ILE A 105 0.28 1.29 19.24
C ILE A 105 0.87 0.30 18.22
N PHE A 106 0.70 -1.01 18.44
CA PHE A 106 1.24 -2.02 17.53
C PHE A 106 0.64 -1.94 16.13
N THR A 107 -0.69 -1.85 16.03
CA THR A 107 -1.39 -1.72 14.74
C THR A 107 -0.96 -0.46 13.99
N ASN A 108 -0.77 0.67 14.68
CA ASN A 108 -0.26 1.88 14.04
C ASN A 108 1.20 1.72 13.58
N LEU A 109 2.09 1.16 14.40
CA LEU A 109 3.48 0.92 14.01
C LEU A 109 3.60 -0.02 12.81
N PHE A 110 2.84 -1.12 12.80
CA PHE A 110 2.81 -2.03 11.64
C PHE A 110 2.23 -1.36 10.40
N THR A 111 1.24 -0.48 10.56
CA THR A 111 0.67 0.32 9.46
C THR A 111 1.73 1.26 8.88
N ILE A 112 2.44 2.02 9.72
CA ILE A 112 3.53 2.93 9.30
C ILE A 112 4.62 2.14 8.56
N PHE A 113 5.11 1.06 9.18
CA PHE A 113 6.17 0.23 8.60
C PHE A 113 5.76 -0.39 7.27
N SER A 114 4.58 -1.01 7.20
CA SER A 114 4.12 -1.69 5.98
C SER A 114 3.88 -0.70 4.85
N ARG A 115 3.32 0.48 5.16
CA ARG A 115 3.17 1.57 4.19
C ARG A 115 4.51 1.99 3.62
N PHE A 116 5.50 2.26 4.48
CA PHE A 116 6.85 2.61 4.07
C PHE A 116 7.44 1.54 3.12
N MET A 117 7.35 0.27 3.51
CA MET A 117 7.88 -0.84 2.72
C MET A 117 7.19 -0.98 1.36
N VAL A 118 5.85 -1.00 1.32
CA VAL A 118 5.08 -1.12 0.08
C VAL A 118 5.45 -0.01 -0.90
N MET A 119 5.54 1.23 -0.41
CA MET A 119 5.78 2.39 -1.28
C MET A 119 7.20 2.41 -1.85
N TRP A 120 8.23 2.21 -1.02
CA TRP A 120 9.61 2.15 -1.50
C TRP A 120 9.88 0.93 -2.40
N MET A 121 9.29 -0.22 -2.10
CA MET A 121 9.36 -1.39 -2.99
C MET A 121 8.67 -1.14 -4.32
N THR A 122 7.56 -0.39 -4.33
CA THR A 122 6.85 -0.03 -5.57
C THR A 122 7.69 0.90 -6.45
N VAL A 123 8.36 1.90 -5.86
CA VAL A 123 9.30 2.77 -6.57
C VAL A 123 10.49 1.96 -7.10
N ALA A 124 11.08 1.08 -6.27
CA ALA A 124 12.17 0.21 -6.68
C ALA A 124 11.78 -0.72 -7.84
N MET A 125 10.59 -1.32 -7.79
CA MET A 125 10.04 -2.13 -8.88
C MET A 125 9.93 -1.32 -10.18
N ALA A 126 9.40 -0.09 -10.12
CA ALA A 126 9.25 0.77 -11.29
C ALA A 126 10.61 1.12 -11.92
N LEU A 127 11.60 1.47 -11.09
CA LEU A 127 12.97 1.74 -11.53
C LEU A 127 13.63 0.52 -12.18
N LEU A 128 13.52 -0.65 -11.55
CA LEU A 128 14.07 -1.89 -12.11
C LEU A 128 13.46 -2.21 -13.47
N ARG A 129 12.13 -2.05 -13.63
CA ARG A 129 11.47 -2.24 -14.93
C ARG A 129 11.99 -1.28 -16.00
N ILE A 130 12.23 -0.01 -15.66
CA ILE A 130 12.83 0.95 -16.61
C ILE A 130 14.24 0.52 -17.00
N ILE A 131 15.06 0.13 -16.02
CA ILE A 131 16.45 -0.25 -16.26
C ILE A 131 16.52 -1.52 -17.13
N SER A 132 15.74 -2.55 -16.81
CA SER A 132 15.65 -3.77 -17.60
C SER A 132 15.15 -3.52 -19.03
N LEU A 133 14.31 -2.49 -19.23
CA LEU A 133 13.78 -2.15 -20.55
C LEU A 133 14.76 -1.30 -21.39
N LYS A 134 15.39 -0.28 -20.78
CA LYS A 134 16.25 0.68 -21.48
C LYS A 134 17.69 0.17 -21.64
N PHE A 135 18.19 -0.56 -20.67
CA PHE A 135 19.59 -0.99 -20.59
C PHE A 135 19.72 -2.52 -20.63
N ALA A 136 18.84 -3.20 -21.35
CA ALA A 136 18.77 -4.66 -21.44
C ALA A 136 20.13 -5.35 -21.76
N MET A 137 21.04 -4.65 -22.46
CA MET A 137 22.38 -5.12 -22.85
C MET A 137 23.51 -4.61 -21.95
N SER A 138 23.22 -3.90 -20.87
CA SER A 138 24.24 -3.41 -19.94
C SER A 138 24.52 -4.43 -18.83
N SER A 139 25.77 -4.47 -18.36
CA SER A 139 26.18 -5.27 -17.20
C SER A 139 25.42 -4.91 -15.91
N TRP A 140 24.88 -3.69 -15.84
CA TRP A 140 24.04 -3.21 -14.75
C TRP A 140 22.67 -3.88 -14.74
N SER A 141 22.03 -4.02 -15.90
CA SER A 141 20.75 -4.73 -16.04
C SER A 141 20.88 -6.21 -15.67
N GLU A 142 21.99 -6.85 -16.03
CA GLU A 142 22.24 -8.25 -15.67
C GLU A 142 22.36 -8.43 -14.15
N LYS A 143 23.13 -7.55 -13.48
CA LYS A 143 23.26 -7.57 -12.01
C LYS A 143 21.92 -7.31 -11.32
N LEU A 144 21.19 -6.27 -11.73
CA LEU A 144 19.93 -5.85 -11.11
C LEU A 144 18.75 -6.81 -11.34
N SER A 145 18.84 -7.67 -12.35
CA SER A 145 17.85 -8.71 -12.60
C SER A 145 17.98 -9.91 -11.64
N LYS A 146 19.11 -10.02 -10.93
CA LYS A 146 19.37 -11.13 -10.00
C LYS A 146 18.53 -11.00 -8.72
N PRO A 147 18.06 -12.12 -8.14
CA PRO A 147 17.26 -12.11 -6.92
C PRO A 147 18.03 -11.54 -5.71
N SER A 148 19.36 -11.65 -5.67
CA SER A 148 20.19 -11.07 -4.62
C SER A 148 20.03 -9.55 -4.50
N THR A 149 19.84 -8.84 -5.61
CA THR A 149 19.58 -7.40 -5.61
C THR A 149 18.25 -7.08 -4.93
N ALA A 150 17.19 -7.84 -5.20
CA ALA A 150 15.90 -7.62 -4.56
C ALA A 150 15.97 -7.82 -3.04
N TYR A 151 16.67 -8.86 -2.56
CA TYR A 151 16.88 -9.07 -1.12
C TYR A 151 17.73 -7.96 -0.49
N LEU A 152 18.74 -7.44 -1.20
CA LEU A 152 19.53 -6.31 -0.71
C LEU A 152 18.67 -5.03 -0.59
N ILE A 153 17.85 -4.74 -1.60
CA ILE A 153 16.90 -3.62 -1.58
C ILE A 153 15.94 -3.78 -0.39
N LEU A 154 15.38 -4.97 -0.19
CA LEU A 154 14.51 -5.27 0.96
C LEU A 154 15.22 -4.98 2.28
N LEU A 155 16.45 -5.49 2.47
CA LEU A 155 17.20 -5.33 3.71
C LEU A 155 17.45 -3.86 4.04
N ILE A 156 17.86 -3.06 3.05
CA ILE A 156 18.14 -1.63 3.22
C ILE A 156 16.88 -0.88 3.67
N PHE A 157 15.77 -1.04 2.94
CA PHE A 157 14.53 -0.34 3.29
C PHE A 157 13.89 -0.88 4.57
N ALA A 158 14.01 -2.18 4.86
CA ALA A 158 13.53 -2.75 6.12
C ALA A 158 14.29 -2.14 7.31
N PHE A 159 15.61 -1.97 7.20
CA PHE A 159 16.40 -1.31 8.23
C PHE A 159 15.97 0.14 8.43
N LEU A 160 15.86 0.93 7.35
CA LEU A 160 15.41 2.33 7.41
C LEU A 160 14.01 2.46 8.01
N GLY A 161 13.06 1.64 7.55
CA GLY A 161 11.68 1.64 8.04
C GLY A 161 11.59 1.23 9.50
N PHE A 162 12.39 0.25 9.92
CA PHE A 162 12.44 -0.18 11.32
C PHE A 162 13.03 0.90 12.22
N SER A 163 14.16 1.52 11.81
CA SER A 163 14.75 2.64 12.54
C SER A 163 13.77 3.82 12.67
N TYR A 164 13.01 4.12 11.61
CA TYR A 164 11.96 5.13 11.62
C TYR A 164 10.85 4.80 12.63
N CYS A 165 10.29 3.58 12.56
CA CYS A 165 9.22 3.16 13.47
C CYS A 165 9.69 3.10 14.92
N PHE A 166 10.93 2.70 15.16
CA PHE A 166 11.52 2.68 16.48
C PHE A 166 11.67 4.10 17.06
N ALA A 167 12.19 5.04 16.27
CA ALA A 167 12.29 6.44 16.68
C ALA A 167 10.91 7.06 16.92
N HIS A 168 9.94 6.80 16.03
CA HIS A 168 8.56 7.22 16.18
C HIS A 168 7.97 6.68 17.49
N TYR A 169 8.15 5.39 17.79
CA TYR A 169 7.65 4.80 19.02
C TYR A 169 8.20 5.49 20.27
N LEU A 170 9.52 5.64 20.36
CA LEU A 170 10.19 6.20 21.53
C LEU A 170 9.83 7.67 21.79
N LEU A 171 9.63 8.46 20.75
CA LEU A 171 9.45 9.90 20.85
C LEU A 171 7.97 10.32 20.91
N VAL A 172 7.07 9.56 20.27
CA VAL A 172 5.65 9.93 20.18
C VAL A 172 4.83 9.33 21.31
N TYR A 173 5.02 8.06 21.63
CA TYR A 173 4.13 7.39 22.58
C TYR A 173 4.56 7.56 24.02
N ASN A 174 3.59 7.87 24.87
CA ASN A 174 3.74 7.88 26.32
C ASN A 174 2.41 7.43 26.94
N ILE A 175 2.40 6.22 27.50
CA ILE A 175 1.20 5.63 28.10
C ILE A 175 1.03 6.22 29.49
N ARG A 176 -0.05 7.00 29.70
CA ARG A 176 -0.39 7.57 31.01
C ARG A 176 -1.81 7.25 31.39
N LYS A 177 -2.00 6.81 32.64
CA LYS A 177 -3.31 6.61 33.23
C LYS A 177 -3.99 7.98 33.43
N THR A 178 -5.28 8.07 33.11
CA THR A 178 -6.08 9.26 33.42
C THR A 178 -6.25 9.43 34.93
N PRO A 179 -6.40 10.68 35.42
CA PRO A 179 -6.78 10.95 36.81
C PRO A 179 -8.11 10.30 37.20
N ASP A 180 -8.31 10.09 38.50
CA ASP A 180 -9.62 9.70 39.03
C ASP A 180 -10.62 10.86 38.80
N PHE A 181 -11.85 10.55 38.39
CA PHE A 181 -12.89 11.52 37.99
C PHE A 181 -12.56 12.39 36.78
N PHE A 182 -11.89 11.83 35.77
CA PHE A 182 -11.67 12.51 34.51
C PHE A 182 -12.99 12.77 33.76
N MET A 183 -13.19 14.01 33.31
CA MET A 183 -14.33 14.42 32.51
C MET A 183 -14.01 14.28 31.04
N CYS A 184 -14.68 13.36 30.36
CA CYS A 184 -14.56 13.20 28.92
C CYS A 184 -15.23 14.37 28.19
N ASP A 185 -14.57 14.88 27.15
CA ASP A 185 -15.12 15.94 26.31
C ASP A 185 -16.16 15.40 25.32
N PHE A 186 -15.95 14.18 24.80
CA PHE A 186 -16.82 13.57 23.80
C PHE A 186 -16.84 12.03 23.87
N PRO A 187 -18.01 11.40 24.09
CA PRO A 187 -19.24 11.99 24.63
C PRO A 187 -19.01 12.58 26.03
N ARG A 188 -19.78 13.62 26.40
CA ARG A 188 -19.54 14.35 27.65
C ARG A 188 -20.04 13.57 28.87
N HIS A 189 -19.14 12.91 29.59
CA HIS A 189 -19.46 12.14 30.80
C HIS A 189 -18.22 12.01 31.71
N ILE A 190 -18.41 11.50 32.93
CA ILE A 190 -17.30 11.18 33.85
C ILE A 190 -16.95 9.71 33.66
N LEU A 191 -15.66 9.41 33.49
CA LEU A 191 -15.20 8.03 33.33
C LEU A 191 -15.47 7.21 34.59
N THR A 192 -16.05 6.01 34.41
CA THR A 192 -16.25 5.06 35.52
C THR A 192 -15.12 4.04 35.63
N LYS A 193 -14.42 3.78 34.53
CA LYS A 193 -13.28 2.86 34.44
C LYS A 193 -11.96 3.60 34.16
N PRO A 194 -10.81 3.09 34.63
CA PRO A 194 -9.51 3.69 34.32
C PRO A 194 -9.18 3.55 32.83
N GLN A 195 -8.81 4.65 32.19
CA GLN A 195 -8.37 4.71 30.80
C GLN A 195 -6.99 5.35 30.69
N TYR A 196 -6.42 5.30 29.48
CA TYR A 196 -5.06 5.70 29.20
C TYR A 196 -4.99 6.59 27.97
N THR A 197 -4.18 7.65 28.06
CA THR A 197 -3.73 8.40 26.89
C THR A 197 -2.46 7.75 26.34
N LEU A 198 -2.34 7.73 25.01
CA LEU A 198 -1.13 7.29 24.30
C LEU A 198 -0.21 8.47 23.95
N ALA A 199 -0.76 9.68 24.00
CA ALA A 199 -0.01 10.92 23.79
C ALA A 199 0.57 11.41 25.11
N GLY A 200 1.83 11.86 25.06
CA GLY A 200 2.53 12.43 26.20
C GLY A 200 2.41 13.94 26.33
N GLU A 201 3.37 14.51 27.05
CA GLU A 201 3.47 15.96 27.27
C GLU A 201 3.82 16.72 25.98
N ARG A 202 4.06 18.03 26.10
CA ARG A 202 4.39 18.91 24.98
C ARG A 202 5.45 18.34 24.04
N LYS A 203 6.51 17.71 24.58
CA LYS A 203 7.59 17.12 23.77
C LYS A 203 7.11 15.98 22.85
N ASN A 204 6.17 15.15 23.33
CA ASN A 204 5.61 14.06 22.53
C ASN A 204 4.69 14.59 21.42
N HIS A 205 3.94 15.66 21.70
CA HIS A 205 3.16 16.37 20.69
C HIS A 205 4.04 17.02 19.63
N GLU A 206 5.10 17.74 20.03
CA GLU A 206 6.09 18.32 19.11
C GLU A 206 6.76 17.22 18.25
N ALA A 207 7.07 16.07 18.84
CA ALA A 207 7.58 14.91 18.10
C ALA A 207 6.55 14.36 17.10
N LEU A 208 5.28 14.20 17.50
CA LEU A 208 4.21 13.75 16.61
C LEU A 208 4.04 14.68 15.41
N GLU A 209 4.03 15.99 15.63
CA GLU A 209 3.98 16.98 14.55
C GLU A 209 5.18 16.87 13.61
N PHE A 210 6.38 16.68 14.15
CA PHE A 210 7.59 16.47 13.35
C PHE A 210 7.52 15.20 12.52
N PHE A 211 7.06 14.08 13.08
CA PHE A 211 6.91 12.83 12.32
C PHE A 211 5.80 12.93 11.25
N ASN A 212 4.69 13.58 11.56
CA ASN A 212 3.64 13.86 10.57
C ASN A 212 4.17 14.69 9.39
N PHE A 213 5.03 15.67 9.68
CA PHE A 213 5.72 16.47 8.66
C PHE A 213 6.66 15.63 7.78
N LEU A 214 7.44 14.73 8.39
CA LEU A 214 8.31 13.81 7.64
C LEU A 214 7.50 12.85 6.76
N ASP A 215 6.41 12.30 7.30
CA ASP A 215 5.47 11.43 6.59
C ASP A 215 4.86 12.14 5.37
N GLU A 216 4.54 13.43 5.50
CA GLU A 216 4.07 14.23 4.36
C GLU A 216 5.15 14.30 3.27
N ILE A 217 6.38 14.71 3.61
CA ILE A 217 7.49 14.81 2.64
C ILE A 217 7.76 13.46 1.97
N ASP A 218 7.79 12.38 2.74
CA ASP A 218 8.02 11.03 2.23
C ASP A 218 6.93 10.61 1.23
N ARG A 219 5.65 10.87 1.55
CA ARG A 219 4.53 10.63 0.62
C ARG A 219 4.66 11.44 -0.67
N PHE A 220 5.04 12.71 -0.58
CA PHE A 220 5.29 13.56 -1.76
C PHE A 220 6.40 13.01 -2.64
N LEU A 221 7.54 12.70 -2.04
CA LEU A 221 8.71 12.19 -2.73
C LEU A 221 8.37 10.88 -3.47
N GLN A 222 7.69 9.97 -2.80
CA GLN A 222 7.28 8.70 -3.39
C GLN A 222 6.28 8.87 -4.52
N ALA A 223 5.27 9.72 -4.35
CA ALA A 223 4.30 10.00 -5.40
C ALA A 223 4.96 10.59 -6.64
N PHE A 224 5.85 11.58 -6.46
CA PHE A 224 6.62 12.17 -7.54
C PHE A 224 7.48 11.12 -8.26
N MET A 225 8.27 10.34 -7.51
CA MET A 225 9.15 9.31 -8.07
C MET A 225 8.36 8.23 -8.81
N TYR A 226 7.23 7.77 -8.26
CA TYR A 226 6.40 6.76 -8.90
C TYR A 226 5.74 7.27 -10.18
N ILE A 227 5.16 8.46 -10.17
CA ILE A 227 4.54 9.07 -11.36
C ILE A 227 5.62 9.26 -12.43
N PHE A 228 6.77 9.84 -12.07
CA PHE A 228 7.89 10.03 -12.99
C PHE A 228 8.35 8.72 -13.62
N CYS A 229 8.59 7.69 -12.80
CA CYS A 229 9.02 6.38 -13.28
C CYS A 229 7.98 5.74 -14.21
N THR A 230 6.70 5.83 -13.86
CA THR A 230 5.63 5.20 -14.64
C THR A 230 5.40 5.92 -15.97
N VAL A 231 5.50 7.26 -16.00
CA VAL A 231 5.48 8.04 -17.24
C VAL A 231 6.68 7.69 -18.13
N CYS A 232 7.89 7.62 -17.56
CA CYS A 232 9.07 7.18 -18.30
C CYS A 232 8.88 5.78 -18.88
N LEU A 233 8.38 4.83 -18.08
CA LEU A 233 8.10 3.47 -18.52
C LEU A 233 7.08 3.44 -19.66
N ALA A 234 5.99 4.21 -19.57
CA ALA A 234 4.99 4.33 -20.61
C ALA A 234 5.58 4.86 -21.93
N ILE A 235 6.41 5.91 -21.86
CA ILE A 235 7.09 6.47 -23.04
C ILE A 235 8.02 5.42 -23.68
N PHE A 236 8.80 4.68 -22.87
CA PHE A 236 9.71 3.66 -23.38
C PHE A 236 8.95 2.48 -24.01
N LEU A 237 7.85 2.05 -23.41
CA LEU A 237 7.01 1.00 -23.95
C LEU A 237 6.37 1.43 -25.28
N ARG A 238 5.84 2.65 -25.37
CA ARG A 238 5.30 3.21 -26.62
C ARG A 238 6.34 3.29 -27.73
N LYS A 239 7.56 3.75 -27.42
CA LYS A 239 8.65 3.80 -28.40
C LYS A 239 9.02 2.40 -28.90
N ARG A 240 9.07 1.41 -28.01
CA ARG A 240 9.38 0.02 -28.37
C ARG A 240 8.23 -0.64 -29.16
N ALA A 241 6.99 -0.36 -28.80
CA ALA A 241 5.81 -0.81 -29.52
C ALA A 241 5.78 -0.22 -30.94
N LYS A 242 5.97 1.09 -31.09
CA LYS A 242 6.03 1.73 -32.42
C LYS A 242 7.11 1.13 -33.33
N ASN A 243 8.29 0.83 -32.78
CA ASN A 243 9.37 0.20 -33.53
C ASN A 243 9.04 -1.26 -33.95
N ARG A 244 8.17 -1.96 -33.23
CA ARG A 244 7.74 -3.34 -33.52
C ARG A 244 6.50 -3.40 -34.43
N ILE A 245 5.57 -2.46 -34.28
CA ILE A 245 4.37 -2.32 -35.12
C ILE A 245 4.71 -2.05 -36.59
N LEU A 246 5.86 -1.44 -36.87
CA LEU A 246 6.42 -1.34 -38.23
C LEU A 246 6.66 -2.71 -38.90
N GLN A 247 6.61 -3.82 -38.15
CA GLN A 247 6.89 -5.17 -38.64
C GLN A 247 5.67 -6.12 -38.62
N ASN A 248 4.58 -5.90 -37.86
CA ASN A 248 3.41 -6.81 -37.84
C ASN A 248 2.10 -6.21 -37.29
N ARG A 249 0.94 -6.63 -37.85
CA ARG A 249 -0.41 -6.10 -37.56
C ARG A 249 -1.06 -6.69 -36.28
N GLU A 250 -0.80 -7.96 -35.95
CA GLU A 250 -1.29 -8.59 -34.70
C GLU A 250 -0.66 -7.98 -33.43
N GLU A 251 0.50 -7.32 -33.56
CA GLU A 251 1.16 -6.63 -32.45
C GLU A 251 0.50 -5.29 -32.08
N HIS A 252 -0.27 -4.69 -32.99
CA HIS A 252 -1.02 -3.45 -32.70
C HIS A 252 -2.10 -3.69 -31.63
N GLU A 253 -2.88 -4.77 -31.77
CA GLU A 253 -3.92 -5.15 -30.78
C GLU A 253 -3.31 -5.52 -29.43
N ARG A 254 -2.11 -6.15 -29.41
CA ARG A 254 -1.37 -6.41 -28.16
C ARG A 254 -0.86 -5.12 -27.52
N GLY A 255 -0.38 -4.17 -28.32
CA GLY A 255 0.07 -2.85 -27.88
C GLY A 255 -1.02 -2.09 -27.12
N GLU A 256 -2.22 -1.98 -27.72
CA GLU A 256 -3.38 -1.31 -27.12
C GLU A 256 -3.79 -1.90 -25.76
N ARG A 257 -3.78 -3.24 -25.63
CA ARG A 257 -4.08 -3.91 -24.35
C ARG A 257 -3.06 -3.59 -23.25
N THR A 258 -1.77 -3.51 -23.59
CA THR A 258 -0.73 -3.09 -22.62
C THR A 258 -0.82 -1.61 -22.24
N GLU A 259 -1.23 -0.73 -23.15
CA GLU A 259 -1.42 0.70 -22.85
C GLU A 259 -2.58 0.94 -21.90
N GLY A 260 -3.75 0.33 -22.17
CA GLY A 260 -4.92 0.45 -21.30
C GLY A 260 -4.63 -0.03 -19.87
N LEU A 261 -3.75 -1.00 -19.74
CA LEU A 261 -3.41 -1.55 -18.45
C LEU A 261 -2.39 -0.72 -17.66
N ILE A 262 -1.44 -0.08 -18.34
CA ILE A 262 -0.56 0.92 -17.73
C ILE A 262 -1.40 2.10 -17.23
N PHE A 263 -2.37 2.53 -18.04
CA PHE A 263 -3.31 3.56 -17.65
C PHE A 263 -4.09 3.16 -16.40
N VAL A 264 -4.61 1.93 -16.32
CA VAL A 264 -5.29 1.41 -15.13
C VAL A 264 -4.40 1.48 -13.88
N THR A 265 -3.12 1.10 -13.97
CA THR A 265 -2.19 1.18 -12.82
C THR A 265 -1.84 2.61 -12.40
N ILE A 266 -1.69 3.53 -13.36
CA ILE A 266 -1.46 4.95 -13.05
C ILE A 266 -2.72 5.53 -12.41
N PHE A 267 -3.89 5.24 -12.99
CA PHE A 267 -5.17 5.76 -12.55
C PHE A 267 -5.53 5.27 -11.14
N SER A 268 -5.32 3.97 -10.85
CA SER A 268 -5.54 3.42 -9.51
C SER A 268 -4.63 4.07 -8.46
N PHE A 269 -3.36 4.29 -8.79
CA PHE A 269 -2.42 4.97 -7.90
C PHE A 269 -2.78 6.43 -7.67
N VAL A 270 -3.12 7.17 -8.73
CA VAL A 270 -3.47 8.60 -8.64
C VAL A 270 -4.71 8.78 -7.77
N ILE A 271 -5.77 8.00 -7.99
CA ILE A 271 -7.00 8.08 -7.18
C ILE A 271 -6.72 7.74 -5.72
N ALA A 272 -5.91 6.72 -5.46
CA ALA A 272 -5.66 6.28 -4.09
C ALA A 272 -4.75 7.24 -3.30
N ARG A 273 -3.98 8.12 -3.95
CA ARG A 273 -2.88 8.86 -3.30
C ARG A 273 -2.92 10.37 -3.48
N VAL A 274 -3.26 10.87 -4.66
CA VAL A 274 -3.25 12.31 -4.95
C VAL A 274 -4.27 13.09 -4.12
N PRO A 275 -5.49 12.59 -3.86
CA PRO A 275 -6.44 13.30 -3.01
C PRO A 275 -5.92 13.53 -1.58
N MET A 276 -5.19 12.58 -1.00
CA MET A 276 -4.55 12.73 0.32
C MET A 276 -3.52 13.86 0.30
N ILE A 277 -2.70 13.90 -0.74
CA ILE A 277 -1.66 14.90 -0.94
C ILE A 277 -2.26 16.31 -1.06
N ILE A 278 -3.28 16.47 -1.91
CA ILE A 278 -3.99 17.75 -2.09
C ILE A 278 -4.59 18.21 -0.77
N TYR A 279 -5.20 17.30 -0.03
CA TYR A 279 -5.83 17.59 1.26
C TYR A 279 -4.82 18.08 2.31
N THR A 280 -3.67 17.41 2.43
CA THR A 280 -2.61 17.82 3.37
C THR A 280 -2.05 19.21 3.06
N LEU A 281 -1.88 19.56 1.79
CA LEU A 281 -1.47 20.91 1.39
C LEU A 281 -2.54 21.94 1.72
N TRP A 282 -3.80 21.59 1.47
CA TRP A 282 -4.91 22.50 1.72
C TRP A 282 -4.99 22.89 3.19
N ILE A 283 -4.92 21.92 4.13
CA ILE A 283 -4.89 22.22 5.57
C ILE A 283 -3.71 23.15 5.92
N ARG A 284 -2.53 22.90 5.36
CA ARG A 284 -1.33 23.67 5.70
C ARG A 284 -1.39 25.12 5.23
N PHE A 285 -1.92 25.35 4.03
CA PHE A 285 -1.90 26.65 3.37
C PHE A 285 -3.19 27.45 3.56
N SER A 286 -4.29 26.82 3.99
CA SER A 286 -5.48 27.55 4.38
C SER A 286 -5.35 27.98 5.85
N ASP A 287 -5.36 29.29 6.11
CA ASP A 287 -5.59 29.86 7.47
C ASP A 287 -6.96 29.48 8.05
N PHE A 288 -7.76 28.72 7.29
CA PHE A 288 -9.00 28.14 7.77
C PHE A 288 -8.71 27.12 8.86
N TRP A 289 -9.33 27.34 10.01
CA TRP A 289 -9.70 26.27 10.92
C TRP A 289 -10.52 25.26 10.11
N SER A 290 -9.88 24.25 9.50
CA SER A 290 -10.65 23.13 8.97
C SER A 290 -11.19 22.43 10.22
N PRO A 291 -12.52 22.43 10.47
CA PRO A 291 -13.04 21.73 11.61
C PRO A 291 -12.55 20.27 11.54
N ARG A 292 -12.21 19.69 12.71
CA ARG A 292 -11.72 18.30 12.85
C ARG A 292 -12.54 17.32 12.01
N PHE A 293 -13.83 17.62 11.82
CA PHE A 293 -14.74 17.01 10.86
C PHE A 293 -14.14 16.74 9.46
N PHE A 294 -13.66 17.75 8.73
CA PHE A 294 -13.16 17.56 7.37
C PHE A 294 -11.89 16.70 7.35
N ILE A 295 -11.09 16.78 8.41
CA ILE A 295 -9.85 16.00 8.57
C ILE A 295 -10.19 14.52 8.69
N THR A 296 -11.11 14.18 9.59
CA THR A 296 -11.58 12.81 9.77
C THR A 296 -12.19 12.27 8.47
N LEU A 297 -13.13 13.00 7.85
CA LEU A 297 -13.77 12.59 6.60
C LEU A 297 -12.76 12.30 5.49
N ALA A 298 -11.80 13.20 5.28
CA ALA A 298 -10.76 13.02 4.28
C ALA A 298 -9.87 11.83 4.60
N MET A 299 -9.33 11.74 5.83
CA MET A 299 -8.45 10.65 6.24
C MET A 299 -9.11 9.28 6.09
N THR A 300 -10.34 9.11 6.57
CA THR A 300 -11.05 7.83 6.51
C THR A 300 -11.37 7.43 5.07
N THR A 301 -11.76 8.39 4.23
CA THR A 301 -11.95 8.14 2.79
C THR A 301 -10.66 7.70 2.10
N MET A 302 -9.52 8.31 2.44
CA MET A 302 -8.21 7.92 1.88
C MET A 302 -7.80 6.52 2.32
N VAL A 303 -8.04 6.16 3.58
CA VAL A 303 -7.74 4.81 4.08
C VAL A 303 -8.52 3.77 3.27
N ILE A 304 -9.81 3.99 3.02
CA ILE A 304 -10.62 3.08 2.19
C ILE A 304 -10.02 2.93 0.78
N PHE A 305 -9.69 4.05 0.11
CA PHE A 305 -9.08 3.96 -1.22
C PHE A 305 -7.74 3.23 -1.22
N GLN A 306 -6.93 3.42 -0.17
CA GLN A 306 -5.69 2.67 -0.01
C GLN A 306 -5.95 1.17 0.15
N THR A 307 -6.93 0.77 0.98
CA THR A 307 -7.33 -0.62 1.20
C THR A 307 -7.82 -1.25 -0.11
N ILE A 308 -8.65 -0.53 -0.87
CA ILE A 308 -9.11 -0.97 -2.19
C ILE A 308 -7.92 -1.18 -3.14
N ASN A 309 -6.99 -0.22 -3.20
CA ASN A 309 -5.83 -0.31 -4.08
C ASN A 309 -4.94 -1.51 -3.74
N ALA A 310 -4.70 -1.78 -2.45
CA ALA A 310 -3.98 -2.98 -2.01
C ALA A 310 -4.74 -4.28 -2.38
N SER A 311 -6.07 -4.25 -2.35
CA SER A 311 -6.91 -5.43 -2.60
C SER A 311 -6.98 -5.84 -4.07
N ILE A 312 -6.80 -4.90 -5.01
CA ILE A 312 -6.96 -5.15 -6.45
C ILE A 312 -5.66 -5.62 -7.16
N GLN A 313 -4.54 -5.67 -6.44
CA GLN A 313 -3.22 -5.93 -7.03
C GLN A 313 -3.13 -7.29 -7.75
N LEU A 314 -3.80 -8.33 -7.23
CA LEU A 314 -3.93 -9.64 -7.87
C LEU A 314 -4.47 -9.51 -9.30
N PHE A 315 -5.59 -8.80 -9.46
CA PHE A 315 -6.27 -8.65 -10.73
C PHE A 315 -5.41 -7.85 -11.72
N ILE A 316 -4.81 -6.75 -11.24
CA ILE A 316 -3.87 -5.94 -12.03
C ILE A 316 -2.74 -6.82 -12.58
N CYS A 317 -2.09 -7.61 -11.74
CA CYS A 317 -1.00 -8.49 -12.14
C CYS A 317 -1.45 -9.60 -13.11
N PHE A 318 -2.64 -10.16 -12.90
CA PHE A 318 -3.23 -11.15 -13.80
C PHE A 318 -3.47 -10.59 -15.21
N PHE A 319 -4.02 -9.37 -15.32
CA PHE A 319 -4.17 -8.74 -16.62
C PHE A 319 -2.83 -8.29 -17.23
N MET A 320 -1.83 -7.94 -16.40
CA MET A 320 -0.53 -7.35 -16.83
C MET A 320 0.46 -8.33 -17.40
N SER A 321 0.59 -9.51 -16.81
CA SER A 321 1.77 -10.33 -17.01
C SER A 321 1.39 -11.70 -17.56
N THR A 322 1.80 -11.98 -18.80
CA THR A 322 1.68 -13.33 -19.37
C THR A 322 2.41 -14.38 -18.52
N PRO A 323 3.68 -14.18 -18.10
CA PRO A 323 4.36 -15.13 -17.21
C PRO A 323 3.61 -15.39 -15.90
N TYR A 324 2.95 -14.35 -15.36
CA TYR A 324 2.13 -14.49 -14.16
C TYR A 324 0.89 -15.36 -14.42
N ARG A 325 0.16 -15.09 -15.51
CA ARG A 325 -1.04 -15.85 -15.89
C ARG A 325 -0.74 -17.32 -16.12
N ASP A 326 0.36 -17.64 -16.80
CA ASP A 326 0.69 -19.03 -17.13
C ASP A 326 0.93 -19.85 -15.86
N VAL A 327 1.60 -19.24 -14.87
CA VAL A 327 1.81 -19.86 -13.55
C VAL A 327 0.50 -19.95 -12.77
N ALA A 328 -0.30 -18.89 -12.75
CA ALA A 328 -1.59 -18.88 -12.04
C ALA A 328 -2.56 -19.94 -12.60
N LYS A 329 -2.64 -20.06 -13.93
CA LYS A 329 -3.38 -21.12 -14.60
C LYS A 329 -2.85 -22.47 -14.18
N LYS A 330 -1.56 -22.75 -14.35
CA LYS A 330 -0.98 -24.05 -13.98
C LYS A 330 -1.25 -24.46 -12.52
N MET A 331 -1.30 -23.50 -11.59
CA MET A 331 -1.59 -23.78 -10.17
C MET A 331 -3.06 -24.05 -9.87
N TYR A 332 -3.98 -23.25 -10.42
CA TYR A 332 -5.39 -23.23 -10.01
C TYR A 332 -6.36 -23.77 -11.06
N PHE A 333 -5.96 -23.73 -12.33
CA PHE A 333 -6.73 -24.21 -13.47
C PHE A 333 -5.89 -25.29 -14.15
N CYS A 334 -6.08 -26.54 -13.75
CA CYS A 334 -5.33 -27.71 -14.21
C CYS A 334 -5.24 -27.78 -15.76
N GLU A 335 -4.28 -27.06 -16.34
CA GLU A 335 -4.06 -27.01 -17.78
C GLU A 335 -3.17 -28.20 -18.07
N ARG A 336 -3.79 -29.26 -18.60
CA ARG A 336 -3.08 -30.44 -19.11
C ARG A 336 -1.96 -29.93 -20.00
N SER A 337 -0.73 -30.12 -19.54
CA SER A 337 0.47 -29.95 -20.35
C SER A 337 0.26 -30.72 -21.66
N ASN A 338 -0.06 -30.01 -22.74
CA ASN A 338 0.18 -30.52 -24.08
C ASN A 338 1.69 -30.51 -24.29
N THR A 339 2.38 -31.42 -23.60
CA THR A 339 3.68 -31.92 -24.02
C THR A 339 3.45 -32.57 -25.37
N ARG A 340 3.53 -31.78 -26.45
CA ARG A 340 4.03 -32.32 -27.71
C ARG A 340 5.49 -32.66 -27.46
N ILE A 341 5.71 -33.88 -26.98
CA ILE A 341 6.97 -34.57 -27.18
C ILE A 341 7.08 -34.66 -28.70
N VAL A 342 7.82 -33.74 -29.31
CA VAL A 342 8.32 -33.97 -30.67
C VAL A 342 9.33 -35.10 -30.49
N PRO A 343 9.12 -36.30 -31.06
CA PRO A 343 10.13 -37.34 -30.98
C PRO A 343 11.39 -36.81 -31.68
N SER A 344 12.46 -36.75 -30.90
CA SER A 344 13.84 -36.65 -31.38
C SER A 344 14.15 -37.93 -32.15
N ASN A 345 13.72 -38.01 -33.40
CA ASN A 345 14.18 -38.99 -34.37
C ASN A 345 13.92 -38.44 -35.77
N GLN A 346 14.74 -37.47 -36.21
CA GLN A 346 14.90 -37.16 -37.63
C GLN A 346 16.22 -36.45 -38.00
N TYR A 347 17.22 -36.43 -37.11
CA TYR A 347 18.58 -35.93 -37.44
C TYR A 347 19.65 -37.02 -37.32
N ALA A 348 19.35 -38.22 -37.82
CA ALA A 348 20.32 -39.32 -37.86
C ALA A 348 20.13 -40.22 -39.09
N VAL A 349 19.84 -39.67 -40.28
CA VAL A 349 20.03 -40.37 -41.56
C VAL A 349 20.30 -39.32 -42.65
N SER A 350 21.48 -38.70 -42.68
CA SER A 350 21.98 -38.02 -43.88
C SER A 350 23.51 -37.86 -43.92
N GLU A 351 24.27 -38.63 -43.13
CA GLU A 351 25.74 -38.47 -43.04
C GLU A 351 26.50 -39.80 -43.20
N ALA A 352 25.95 -40.73 -43.99
CA ALA A 352 26.62 -41.99 -44.34
C ALA A 352 26.32 -42.39 -45.80
N GLU A 353 26.51 -41.47 -46.75
CA GLU A 353 26.57 -41.77 -48.19
C GLU A 353 27.35 -40.66 -48.90
N ASN A 354 28.64 -40.51 -48.57
CA ASN A 354 29.61 -39.81 -49.42
C ASN A 354 31.07 -39.98 -48.97
N TYR A 355 31.52 -41.21 -48.70
CA TYR A 355 32.95 -41.56 -48.75
C TYR A 355 33.10 -43.08 -48.91
N SER A 356 32.96 -43.55 -50.15
CA SER A 356 33.63 -44.75 -50.69
C SER A 356 33.40 -44.83 -52.20
#